data_AF-A0A7G8J5Y5-F1
#
_entry.id   AF-A0A7G8J5Y5-F1
#
_cell.length_a   1.000
_cell.length_b   1.000
_cell.length_c   1.000
_cell.angle_alpha   90.00
_cell.angle_beta   90.00
_cell.angle_gamma   90.00
#
_symmetry.space_group_name_H-M   'P 1'
#
loop_
_entity.id
_entity.type
_entity.pdbx_description
1 polymer ?
#
loop_
_entity_poly.entity_id
_entity_poly.type
_entity_poly.pdbx_seq_one_letter_code
_entity_poly.pdbx_strand_id
1 'polypeptide(L)' 'MHVPQLVYDQRLAICRGCIRWLPSDRCSACGCFMSVKARAAHIKCPLGFWETWAPEA' A
#
# COMPACT_ATOMS: atom_id res chain seq x y z
N MET A 1 -4.31 -13.55 0.43
CA MET A 1 -3.33 -13.40 1.53
C MET A 1 -3.25 -11.94 1.91
N HIS A 2 -3.32 -11.62 3.20
CA HIS A 2 -3.40 -10.25 3.72
C HIS A 2 -2.20 -10.01 4.64
N VAL A 3 -1.70 -8.77 4.67
CA VAL A 3 -0.62 -8.40 5.58
C VAL A 3 -1.13 -8.20 7.02
N PRO A 4 -0.25 -8.29 8.03
CA PRO A 4 -0.58 -7.89 9.40
C PRO A 4 -1.00 -6.42 9.47
N GLN A 5 -1.81 -6.08 10.47
CA GLN A 5 -2.32 -4.71 10.65
C GLN A 5 -1.20 -3.67 10.73
N LEU A 6 -0.09 -3.98 11.41
CA LEU A 6 1.07 -3.09 11.50
C LEU A 6 1.63 -2.70 10.12
N VAL A 7 1.76 -3.68 9.22
CA VAL A 7 2.27 -3.46 7.85
C VAL A 7 1.26 -2.68 7.02
N TYR A 8 -0.03 -2.97 7.20
CA TYR A 8 -1.11 -2.21 6.58
C TYR A 8 -1.09 -0.74 6.97
N ASP A 9 -0.96 -0.44 8.26
CA ASP A 9 -0.92 0.93 8.79
C ASP A 9 0.34 1.68 8.31
N GLN A 10 1.49 1.01 8.29
CA GLN A 10 2.73 1.57 7.73
C GLN A 10 2.57 1.93 6.25
N ARG A 11 2.04 1.01 5.43
CA ARG A 11 1.81 1.25 4.00
C ARG A 11 0.81 2.38 3.76
N LEU A 12 -0.25 2.46 4.57
CA LEU A 12 -1.21 3.57 4.50
C LEU A 12 -0.58 4.90 4.91
N ALA A 13 0.25 4.92 5.96
CA ALA A 13 0.96 6.12 6.37
C ALA A 13 1.89 6.65 5.26
N ILE A 14 2.64 5.75 4.61
CA ILE A 14 3.46 6.06 3.43
C ILE A 14 2.60 6.63 2.30
N CYS A 15 1.48 5.96 1.99
CA CYS A 15 0.58 6.41 0.94
C CYS A 15 -0.03 7.78 1.26
N ARG A 16 -0.46 8.05 2.50
CA ARG A 16 -1.02 9.36 2.91
C ARG A 16 -0.01 10.51 2.80
N GLY A 17 1.29 10.23 2.94
CA GLY A 17 2.37 11.20 2.70
C GLY A 17 2.82 11.31 1.24
N CYS A 18 2.28 10.49 0.34
CA CYS A 18 2.72 10.42 -1.06
C CYS A 18 2.04 11.50 -1.91
N ILE A 19 2.79 12.17 -2.78
CA ILE A 19 2.28 13.17 -3.75
C ILE A 19 1.22 12.60 -4.72
N ARG A 20 1.17 11.27 -4.87
CA ARG A 20 0.20 10.58 -5.73
C ARG A 20 -1.07 10.16 -5.00
N TRP A 21 -1.19 10.43 -3.70
CA TRP A 21 -2.42 10.16 -2.95
C TRP A 21 -3.54 11.08 -3.40
N LEU A 22 -4.71 10.51 -3.66
CA LEU A 22 -5.93 11.25 -3.96
C LEU A 22 -6.85 11.21 -2.74
N PRO A 23 -7.62 12.28 -2.48
CA PRO A 23 -8.60 12.33 -1.40
C PRO A 23 -9.64 11.20 -1.44
N SER A 24 -9.86 10.61 -2.61
CA SER A 24 -10.80 9.50 -2.84
C SER A 24 -10.26 8.11 -2.42
N ASP A 25 -9.31 8.05 -1.48
CA ASP A 25 -8.62 6.81 -1.04
C ASP A 25 -7.96 6.03 -2.20
N ARG A 26 -7.48 6.74 -3.21
CA ARG A 26 -6.90 6.16 -4.43
C ARG A 26 -5.52 6.73 -4.72
N CYS A 27 -4.73 5.99 -5.48
CA CYS A 27 -3.45 6.48 -5.97
C CYS A 27 -3.57 6.93 -7.42
N SER A 28 -3.11 8.14 -7.74
CA SER A 28 -3.05 8.66 -9.11
C SER A 28 -2.10 7.84 -10.02
N ALA A 29 -1.10 7.15 -9.47
CA ALA A 29 -0.14 6.38 -10.26
C ALA A 29 -0.64 4.98 -10.67
N CYS A 30 -1.44 4.30 -9.83
CA CYS A 30 -1.95 2.95 -10.13
C CYS A 30 -3.48 2.82 -10.16
N GLY A 31 -4.23 3.85 -9.78
CA GLY A 31 -5.70 3.84 -9.75
C GLY A 31 -6.35 2.98 -8.66
N CYS A 32 -5.60 2.09 -8.01
CA CYS A 32 -6.12 1.21 -6.95
C CYS A 32 -6.64 1.98 -5.73
N PHE A 33 -7.59 1.37 -5.01
CA PHE A 33 -7.97 1.77 -3.66
C PHE A 33 -6.87 1.41 -2.67
N MET A 34 -6.39 2.38 -1.90
CA MET A 34 -5.23 2.20 -1.03
C MET A 34 -5.57 1.37 0.21
N SER A 35 -6.78 1.49 0.74
CA SER A 35 -7.31 0.58 1.77
C SER A 35 -7.23 -0.91 1.38
N VAL A 36 -7.48 -1.25 0.12
CA VAL A 36 -7.37 -2.63 -0.37
C VAL A 36 -5.92 -2.98 -0.69
N LYS A 37 -5.24 -2.11 -1.43
CA LYS A 37 -3.88 -2.35 -1.91
C LYS A 37 -2.88 -2.50 -0.76
N ALA A 38 -2.95 -1.65 0.25
CA ALA A 38 -2.07 -1.71 1.41
C ALA A 38 -2.23 -3.02 2.18
N ARG A 39 -3.43 -3.61 2.17
CA ARG A 39 -3.74 -4.86 2.85
C ARG A 39 -3.28 -6.10 2.08
N ALA A 40 -3.04 -5.99 0.77
CA ALA A 40 -2.63 -7.11 -0.07
C ALA A 40 -1.14 -7.45 0.13
N ALA A 41 -0.84 -8.71 0.46
CA ALA A 41 0.54 -9.16 0.69
C ALA A 41 1.40 -9.14 -0.58
N HIS A 42 0.87 -9.66 -1.69
CA HIS A 42 1.58 -9.85 -2.95
C HIS A 42 1.60 -8.62 -3.88
N ILE A 43 1.13 -7.47 -3.41
CA ILE A 43 1.16 -6.24 -4.19
C ILE A 43 2.32 -5.38 -3.68
N LYS A 44 2.91 -4.57 -4.57
CA LYS A 44 3.91 -3.56 -4.23
C LYS A 44 3.52 -2.17 -4.71
N CYS A 45 4.23 -1.16 -4.24
CA CYS A 45 4.10 0.19 -4.79
C CYS A 45 4.76 0.25 -6.18
N PRO A 46 4.10 0.74 -7.24
CA PRO A 46 4.73 0.93 -8.55
C PRO A 46 5.85 1.99 -8.51
N LEU A 47 5.88 2.82 -7.47
CA LEU A 47 6.91 3.85 -7.25
C LEU A 47 8.05 3.35 -6.35
N GLY A 48 8.00 2.10 -5.88
CA GLY A 48 9.05 1.51 -5.04
C GLY A 48 9.04 1.96 -3.56
N PHE A 49 8.03 2.70 -3.11
CA PHE A 49 7.96 3.12 -1.69
C PHE A 49 7.76 1.97 -0.69
N TRP A 50 7.27 0.83 -1.15
CA TRP A 50 7.12 -0.39 -0.35
C TRP A 50 7.00 -1.62 -1.26
N GLU A 51 7.47 -2.76 -0.77
CA GLU A 51 7.54 -4.04 -1.49
C GLU A 51 6.48 -5.05 -1.03
N THR A 52 6.39 -6.18 -1.75
CA THR A 52 5.53 -7.30 -1.37
C THR A 52 5.90 -7.79 0.03
N TRP A 53 4.88 -8.10 0.83
CA TRP A 53 5.08 -8.69 2.14
C TRP A 53 5.06 -10.21 2.00
N ALA A 54 6.19 -10.83 2.31
CA ALA A 54 6.29 -12.25 2.55
C ALA A 54 6.59 -12.43 4.04
N PRO A 55 5.89 -13.32 4.76
CA PRO A 55 6.40 -13.76 6.04
C PRO A 55 7.77 -14.41 5.77
N GLU A 56 8.81 -13.97 6.48
CA GLU A 56 10.08 -14.71 6.52
C GLU A 56 9.76 -16.16 6.89
N ALA A 57 10.23 -17.08 6.04
CA ALA A 57 9.94 -18.51 6.11
C ALA A 57 10.60 -19.17 7.33
#